data_AF-A0AA42Y0N2-F1
#
_entry.id   AF-A0AA42Y0N2-F1
#
_cell.length_a   1.000
_cell.length_b   1.000
_cell.length_c   1.000
_cell.angle_alpha   90.00
_cell.angle_beta   90.00
_cell.angle_gamma   90.00
#
_symmetry.space_group_name_H-M   'P 1'
#
loop_
_entity.id
_entity.type
_entity.pdbx_description
1 polymer ?
#
loop_
_entity_poly.entity_id
_entity_poly.type
_entity_poly.pdbx_seq_one_letter_code
_entity_poly.pdbx_strand_id
1 'polypeptide(L)'
;MPLQSFELLLSAQCHLRPSHEAGTQMLEQACPVVTTVVDPPDRVRLDAGAQGRFQPLHTESVYEAIRSVRERPVNTVLLSPGRVDHEQLSTVTSLVRQFPGVATVAVVCRPVPAPPDRLLALGACGVRRVLDLSGRDGWRELRALVGDTATPTTGRILAGVLPALADAATDCRRFFELVVRLAPATVSVRALTRRLGVGASTLMSRFFRAGLPSPKRYLAGIRLLYAAGLLASPGFAIADVAYRLEYSSPQSFGRHLRSVLGITAADFRRRYPFNVALEDFVARLIDPYRETFRTFRPLDHGVADLGHR
;
A
#
# COMPACT_ATOMS: atom_id res chain seq x y z
N MET A 1 -54.29 15.92 -42.52
CA MET A 1 -53.44 17.12 -42.27
C MET A 1 -53.42 17.37 -40.77
N PRO A 2 -52.28 17.64 -40.11
CA PRO A 2 -50.85 17.43 -40.46
C PRO A 2 -50.31 16.14 -39.78
N LEU A 3 -49.41 15.33 -40.38
CA LEU A 3 -47.92 15.44 -40.42
C LEU A 3 -47.34 15.38 -38.97
N GLN A 4 -46.47 14.45 -38.55
CA GLN A 4 -45.36 13.67 -39.15
C GLN A 4 -45.16 12.39 -38.28
N SER A 5 -45.06 11.15 -38.79
CA SER A 5 -43.93 10.51 -39.50
C SER A 5 -42.60 10.53 -38.71
N PHE A 6 -42.21 9.42 -38.08
CA PHE A 6 -41.07 8.56 -38.52
C PHE A 6 -40.73 7.42 -37.52
N GLU A 7 -40.65 6.21 -38.07
CA GLU A 7 -39.87 5.02 -37.67
C GLU A 7 -40.23 4.12 -36.48
N LEU A 8 -40.96 3.05 -36.84
CA LEU A 8 -40.74 1.66 -36.43
C LEU A 8 -39.35 1.16 -36.83
N LEU A 9 -38.58 0.60 -35.89
CA LEU A 9 -37.82 -0.67 -36.00
C LEU A 9 -36.90 -0.84 -34.77
N LEU A 10 -37.29 -1.70 -33.83
CA LEU A 10 -36.46 -2.79 -33.25
C LEU A 10 -37.14 -3.36 -32.01
N SER A 11 -38.00 -4.33 -32.28
CA SER A 11 -38.33 -5.43 -31.37
C SER A 11 -37.07 -6.25 -31.08
N ALA A 12 -37.04 -6.83 -29.87
CA ALA A 12 -36.16 -7.91 -29.41
C ALA A 12 -34.71 -7.56 -29.02
N GLN A 13 -34.52 -7.22 -27.74
CA GLN A 13 -33.32 -7.60 -26.99
C GLN A 13 -33.70 -8.16 -25.61
N CYS A 14 -34.14 -9.43 -25.62
CA CYS A 14 -33.90 -10.34 -24.52
C CYS A 14 -32.45 -10.83 -24.63
N HIS A 15 -31.48 -10.19 -23.97
CA HIS A 15 -30.17 -10.79 -23.73
C HIS A 15 -29.67 -10.44 -22.32
N LEU A 16 -29.76 -11.46 -21.46
CA LEU A 16 -28.81 -11.83 -20.41
C LEU A 16 -28.34 -10.68 -19.49
N ARG A 17 -29.06 -10.54 -18.36
CA ARG A 17 -28.47 -9.97 -17.14
C ARG A 17 -27.21 -10.79 -16.79
N PRO A 18 -26.05 -10.19 -16.51
CA PRO A 18 -24.91 -10.94 -16.03
C PRO A 18 -25.25 -11.50 -14.65
N SER A 19 -25.28 -12.82 -14.59
CA SER A 19 -25.38 -13.63 -13.39
C SER A 19 -24.36 -13.16 -12.36
N HIS A 20 -24.82 -13.00 -11.13
CA HIS A 20 -24.00 -12.78 -9.95
C HIS A 20 -23.05 -13.97 -9.76
N GLU A 21 -21.86 -13.94 -10.37
CA GLU A 21 -20.74 -14.79 -9.96
C GLU A 21 -20.15 -14.21 -8.66
N ALA A 22 -20.75 -14.65 -7.55
CA ALA A 22 -20.15 -14.56 -6.24
C ALA A 22 -19.04 -15.62 -6.14
N GLY A 23 -17.79 -15.19 -6.02
CA GLY A 23 -16.67 -16.08 -5.80
C GLY A 23 -15.34 -15.34 -5.77
N THR A 24 -15.06 -14.64 -4.67
CA THR A 24 -13.72 -14.18 -4.28
C THR A 24 -12.90 -13.59 -5.44
N GLN A 25 -13.21 -12.37 -5.88
CA GLN A 25 -12.19 -11.54 -6.53
C GLN A 25 -11.08 -11.33 -5.51
N MET A 26 -10.09 -12.23 -5.56
CA MET A 26 -8.80 -12.15 -4.93
C MET A 26 -8.33 -10.72 -5.15
N LEU A 27 -8.32 -9.93 -4.06
CA LEU A 27 -7.95 -8.52 -4.08
C LEU A 27 -6.75 -8.37 -5.01
N GLU A 28 -6.97 -7.75 -6.17
CA GLU A 28 -5.93 -7.53 -7.17
C GLU A 28 -4.71 -6.99 -6.43
N GLN A 29 -3.70 -7.85 -6.25
CA GLN A 29 -2.48 -7.47 -5.59
C GLN A 29 -1.85 -6.45 -6.53
N ALA A 30 -1.94 -5.18 -6.16
CA ALA A 30 -1.37 -4.11 -6.96
C ALA A 30 0.10 -4.44 -7.21
N CYS A 31 0.47 -4.50 -8.49
CA CYS A 31 1.81 -4.80 -8.92
C CYS A 31 2.76 -3.77 -8.27
N PRO A 32 3.75 -4.18 -7.45
CA PRO A 32 4.60 -3.25 -6.73
C PRO A 32 5.39 -2.38 -7.71
N VAL A 33 5.45 -1.06 -7.45
CA VAL A 33 6.20 -0.12 -8.28
C VAL A 33 7.65 -0.08 -7.80
N VAL A 34 8.58 -0.28 -8.73
CA VAL A 34 10.02 -0.22 -8.48
C VAL A 34 10.59 0.95 -9.25
N THR A 35 11.13 1.93 -8.53
CA THR A 35 11.80 3.07 -9.17
C THR A 35 13.18 2.64 -9.64
N THR A 36 13.61 3.10 -10.81
CA THR A 36 14.90 2.70 -11.37
C THR A 36 15.65 3.89 -11.95
N VAL A 37 16.93 4.02 -11.62
CA VAL A 37 17.90 4.91 -12.25
C VAL A 37 18.93 4.01 -12.93
N VAL A 38 18.62 3.57 -14.14
CA VAL A 38 19.43 2.60 -14.88
C VAL A 38 19.75 3.10 -16.29
N ASP A 39 20.76 2.48 -16.90
CA ASP A 39 21.14 2.79 -18.27
C ASP A 39 19.98 2.54 -19.24
N PRO A 40 19.75 3.41 -20.24
CA PRO A 40 18.63 3.27 -21.17
C PRO A 40 18.48 1.87 -21.79
N PRO A 41 19.56 1.17 -22.20
CA PRO A 41 19.44 -0.18 -22.73
C PRO A 41 18.98 -1.23 -21.73
N ASP A 42 19.19 -1.00 -20.43
CA ASP A 42 18.80 -1.93 -19.38
C ASP A 42 17.33 -1.78 -18.99
N ARG A 43 16.69 -0.64 -19.35
CA ARG A 43 15.25 -0.40 -19.16
C ARG A 43 14.41 -1.47 -19.85
N VAL A 44 14.71 -1.74 -21.12
CA VAL A 44 14.02 -2.78 -21.93
C VAL A 44 14.13 -4.15 -21.28
N ARG A 45 15.30 -4.47 -20.70
CA ARG A 45 15.53 -5.74 -19.99
C ARG A 45 14.73 -5.80 -18.68
N LEU A 46 14.66 -4.68 -17.94
CA LEU A 46 13.83 -4.53 -16.74
C LEU A 46 12.35 -4.69 -17.03
N ASP A 47 11.84 -4.04 -18.07
CA ASP A 47 10.45 -4.16 -18.52
C ASP A 47 10.11 -5.61 -18.90
N ALA A 48 10.95 -6.24 -19.72
CA ALA A 48 10.76 -7.63 -20.15
C ALA A 48 10.87 -8.64 -18.99
N GLY A 49 11.79 -8.41 -18.05
CA GLY A 49 12.03 -9.30 -16.91
C GLY A 49 11.06 -9.09 -15.74
N ALA A 50 10.32 -7.98 -15.72
CA ALA A 50 9.32 -7.71 -14.71
C ALA A 50 8.13 -8.67 -14.78
N GLN A 51 7.67 -9.03 -15.99
CA GLN A 51 6.64 -10.06 -16.24
C GLN A 51 5.41 -9.98 -15.32
N GLY A 52 4.92 -8.76 -15.05
CA GLY A 52 3.78 -8.52 -14.16
C GLY A 52 4.05 -8.75 -12.66
N ARG A 53 5.30 -9.02 -12.26
CA ARG A 53 5.71 -9.16 -10.85
C ARG A 53 5.98 -7.82 -10.18
N PHE A 54 6.39 -6.82 -10.96
CA PHE A 54 6.54 -5.44 -10.54
C PHE A 54 6.40 -4.50 -11.73
N GLN A 55 6.22 -3.21 -11.47
CA GLN A 55 6.16 -2.17 -12.50
C GLN A 55 7.39 -1.28 -12.38
N PRO A 56 8.34 -1.33 -13.34
CA PRO A 56 9.44 -0.39 -13.40
C PRO A 56 8.93 1.04 -13.59
N LEU A 57 9.45 1.97 -12.79
CA LEU A 57 9.30 3.41 -12.97
C LEU A 57 10.69 3.98 -13.27
N HIS A 58 11.00 4.09 -14.56
CA HIS A 58 12.27 4.65 -15.02
C HIS A 58 12.33 6.15 -14.77
N THR A 59 13.38 6.58 -14.09
CA THR A 59 13.69 7.98 -13.80
C THR A 59 15.07 8.33 -14.35
N GLU A 60 15.28 9.59 -14.70
CA GLU A 60 16.53 10.03 -15.31
C GLU A 60 17.63 10.33 -14.29
N SER A 61 17.28 10.53 -13.02
CA SER A 61 18.23 10.85 -11.96
C SER A 61 17.83 10.31 -10.58
N VAL A 62 18.78 10.25 -9.65
CA VAL A 62 18.52 9.91 -8.24
C VAL A 62 17.58 10.92 -7.58
N TYR A 63 17.59 12.19 -8.01
CA TYR A 63 16.67 13.21 -7.52
C TYR A 63 15.21 12.89 -7.90
N GLU A 64 14.97 12.53 -9.15
CA GLU A 64 13.65 12.07 -9.59
C GLU A 64 13.23 10.78 -8.88
N ALA A 65 14.18 9.89 -8.60
CA ALA A 65 13.90 8.70 -7.80
C ALA A 65 13.42 9.06 -6.39
N ILE A 66 14.08 10.00 -5.69
CA ILE A 66 13.63 10.51 -4.38
C ILE A 66 12.22 11.12 -4.49
N ARG A 67 11.96 11.90 -5.53
CA ARG A 67 10.63 12.48 -5.78
C ARG A 67 9.57 11.38 -5.92
N SER A 68 9.86 10.33 -6.68
CA SER A 68 8.93 9.19 -6.84
C SER A 68 8.67 8.46 -5.51
N VAL A 69 9.68 8.33 -4.64
CA VAL A 69 9.54 7.74 -3.30
C VAL A 69 8.61 8.57 -2.41
N ARG A 70 8.66 9.91 -2.53
CA ARG A 70 7.77 10.82 -1.80
C ARG A 70 6.33 10.72 -2.29
N GLU A 71 6.14 10.70 -3.61
CA GLU A 71 4.83 10.81 -4.25
C GLU A 71 4.08 9.48 -4.36
N ARG A 72 4.78 8.34 -4.40
CA ARG A 72 4.22 7.03 -4.72
C ARG A 72 4.58 5.98 -3.66
N PRO A 73 3.81 4.88 -3.55
CA PRO A 73 4.11 3.78 -2.63
C PRO A 73 5.30 2.90 -3.09
N VAL A 74 6.43 3.52 -3.42
CA VAL A 74 7.67 2.84 -3.81
C VAL A 74 8.38 2.35 -2.54
N ASN A 75 8.79 1.09 -2.56
CA ASN A 75 9.58 0.46 -1.50
C ASN A 75 10.97 -0.02 -1.98
N THR A 76 11.26 0.11 -3.29
CA THR A 76 12.51 -0.35 -3.89
C THR A 76 13.01 0.65 -4.93
N VAL A 77 14.30 1.00 -4.88
CA VAL A 77 15.00 1.82 -5.88
C VAL A 77 16.18 1.02 -6.43
N LEU A 78 16.21 0.82 -7.75
CA LEU A 78 17.33 0.18 -8.45
C LEU A 78 18.26 1.25 -9.03
N LEU A 79 19.56 1.12 -8.80
CA LEU A 79 20.58 2.04 -9.31
C LEU A 79 21.59 1.27 -10.18
N SER A 80 21.78 1.69 -11.43
CA SER A 80 22.96 1.26 -12.19
C SER A 80 24.17 2.07 -11.71
N PRO A 81 25.31 1.43 -11.38
CA PRO A 81 26.53 2.16 -11.03
C PRO A 81 26.99 3.13 -12.13
N GLY A 82 26.74 2.79 -13.40
CA GLY A 82 27.08 3.64 -14.56
C GLY A 82 26.23 4.92 -14.66
N ARG A 83 25.12 4.99 -13.93
CA ARG A 83 24.25 6.18 -13.87
C ARG A 83 24.50 7.05 -12.65
N VAL A 84 25.43 6.68 -11.77
CA VAL A 84 25.74 7.42 -10.54
C VAL A 84 27.14 7.98 -10.60
N ASP A 85 27.23 9.23 -11.03
CA ASP A 85 28.46 9.99 -11.06
C ASP A 85 28.88 10.45 -9.65
N HIS A 86 30.12 10.93 -9.46
CA HIS A 86 30.62 11.26 -8.12
C HIS A 86 29.80 12.39 -7.48
N GLU A 87 29.30 13.32 -8.29
CA GLU A 87 28.43 14.42 -7.87
C GLU A 87 27.10 13.93 -7.30
N GLN A 88 26.61 12.76 -7.73
CA GLN A 88 25.34 12.19 -7.31
C GLN A 88 25.45 11.35 -6.02
N LEU A 89 26.66 11.01 -5.55
CA LEU A 89 26.87 10.18 -4.36
C LEU A 89 26.27 10.80 -3.09
N SER A 90 26.30 12.13 -2.97
CA SER A 90 25.64 12.85 -1.87
C SER A 90 24.11 12.70 -1.91
N THR A 91 23.53 12.65 -3.11
CA THR A 91 22.10 12.41 -3.34
C THR A 91 21.73 10.97 -3.03
N VAL A 92 22.56 9.99 -3.41
CA VAL A 92 22.37 8.58 -3.03
C VAL A 92 22.45 8.40 -1.51
N THR A 93 23.43 9.03 -0.86
CA THR A 93 23.54 9.03 0.61
C THR A 93 22.29 9.62 1.26
N SER A 94 21.75 10.69 0.66
CA SER A 94 20.50 11.29 1.10
C SER A 94 19.31 10.34 0.94
N LEU A 95 19.17 9.66 -0.20
CA LEU A 95 18.13 8.65 -0.43
C LEU A 95 18.17 7.57 0.67
N VAL A 96 19.34 6.96 0.89
CA VAL A 96 19.51 5.86 1.86
C VAL A 96 19.24 6.33 3.30
N ARG A 97 19.76 7.50 3.69
CA ARG A 97 19.58 8.02 5.07
C ARG A 97 18.17 8.56 5.32
N GLN A 98 17.56 9.19 4.31
CA GLN A 98 16.25 9.82 4.46
C GLN A 98 15.09 8.81 4.37
N PHE A 99 15.29 7.70 3.66
CA PHE A 99 14.26 6.70 3.41
C PHE A 99 14.75 5.27 3.76
N PRO A 100 15.07 4.98 5.03
CA PRO A 100 15.60 3.68 5.44
C PRO A 100 14.64 2.51 5.19
N GLY A 101 13.33 2.77 5.04
CA GLY A 101 12.33 1.77 4.65
C GLY A 101 12.26 1.47 3.15
N VAL A 102 13.06 2.14 2.31
CA VAL A 102 13.16 1.90 0.87
C VAL A 102 14.42 1.10 0.58
N ALA A 103 14.26 -0.10 0.02
CA ALA A 103 15.37 -0.93 -0.40
C ALA A 103 16.08 -0.30 -1.60
N THR A 104 17.24 0.33 -1.35
CA THR A 104 18.11 0.84 -2.41
C THR A 104 19.09 -0.27 -2.81
N VAL A 105 19.08 -0.65 -4.08
CA VAL A 105 19.83 -1.81 -4.61
C VAL A 105 20.62 -1.38 -5.84
N ALA A 106 21.92 -1.68 -5.86
CA ALA A 106 22.71 -1.55 -7.08
C ALA A 106 22.44 -2.73 -8.01
N VAL A 107 22.27 -2.48 -9.31
CA VAL A 107 22.02 -3.53 -10.30
C VAL A 107 23.05 -3.47 -11.43
N VAL A 108 23.52 -4.63 -11.85
CA VAL A 108 24.42 -4.79 -13.00
C VAL A 108 23.72 -5.69 -14.01
N CYS A 109 23.34 -5.15 -15.17
CA CYS A 109 22.56 -5.89 -16.16
C CYS A 109 23.41 -6.48 -17.30
N ARG A 110 24.65 -6.02 -17.45
CA ARG A 110 25.56 -6.38 -18.53
C ARG A 110 26.90 -6.85 -17.95
N PRO A 111 27.60 -7.77 -18.63
CA PRO A 111 28.89 -8.30 -18.18
C PRO A 111 30.05 -7.30 -18.34
N VAL A 112 29.80 -6.06 -18.80
CA VAL A 112 30.81 -5.01 -18.73
C VAL A 112 30.94 -4.61 -17.26
N PRO A 113 32.10 -4.81 -16.62
CA PRO A 113 32.25 -4.49 -15.21
C PRO A 113 32.01 -2.98 -15.06
N ALA A 114 31.01 -2.62 -14.25
CA ALA A 114 30.99 -1.29 -13.66
C ALA A 114 32.36 -1.08 -13.00
N PRO A 115 32.99 0.10 -13.19
CA PRO A 115 34.32 0.28 -12.65
C PRO A 115 34.23 0.06 -11.12
N PRO A 116 35.13 -0.78 -10.53
CA PRO A 116 34.96 -1.28 -9.16
C PRO A 116 34.84 -0.18 -8.10
N ASP A 117 35.46 0.95 -8.37
CA ASP A 117 35.39 2.19 -7.60
C ASP A 117 33.94 2.70 -7.43
N ARG A 118 33.08 2.55 -8.44
CA ARG A 118 31.67 2.98 -8.39
C ARG A 118 30.84 2.12 -7.46
N LEU A 119 31.01 0.80 -7.51
CA LEU A 119 30.31 -0.11 -6.60
C LEU A 119 30.74 0.12 -5.15
N LEU A 120 32.03 0.33 -4.92
CA LEU A 120 32.56 0.68 -3.59
C LEU A 120 32.01 2.05 -3.12
N ALA A 121 31.94 3.04 -4.01
CA ALA A 121 31.36 4.34 -3.69
C ALA A 121 29.87 4.25 -3.30
N LEU A 122 29.07 3.44 -4.03
CA LEU A 122 27.68 3.16 -3.64
C LEU A 122 27.60 2.46 -2.28
N GLY A 123 28.51 1.53 -2.01
CA GLY A 123 28.67 0.90 -0.69
C GLY A 123 28.92 1.92 0.42
N ALA A 124 29.82 2.88 0.19
CA ALA A 124 30.11 3.98 1.12
C ALA A 124 28.90 4.91 1.34
N CYS A 125 28.03 5.07 0.34
CA CYS A 125 26.75 5.78 0.48
C CYS A 125 25.69 4.98 1.29
N GLY A 126 25.95 3.71 1.60
CA GLY A 126 25.07 2.83 2.36
C GLY A 126 24.19 1.92 1.52
N VAL A 127 24.44 1.79 0.21
CA VAL A 127 23.81 0.76 -0.63
C VAL A 127 24.43 -0.59 -0.29
N ARG A 128 23.66 -1.46 0.37
CA ARG A 128 24.19 -2.73 0.93
C ARG A 128 23.88 -3.97 0.11
N ARG A 129 23.20 -3.81 -1.02
CA ARG A 129 22.81 -4.92 -1.91
C ARG A 129 23.17 -4.59 -3.34
N VAL A 130 23.80 -5.56 -3.99
CA VAL A 130 24.16 -5.53 -5.41
C VAL A 130 23.58 -6.79 -6.04
N LEU A 131 22.86 -6.66 -7.15
CA LEU A 131 22.30 -7.79 -7.89
C LEU A 131 22.86 -7.82 -9.32
N ASP A 132 23.40 -8.96 -9.72
CA ASP A 132 23.77 -9.23 -11.11
C ASP A 132 22.57 -9.78 -11.89
N LEU A 133 21.97 -8.94 -12.72
CA LEU A 133 20.84 -9.26 -13.58
C LEU A 133 21.25 -9.82 -14.95
N SER A 134 22.54 -10.13 -15.16
CA SER A 134 23.02 -10.85 -16.35
C SER A 134 22.53 -12.30 -16.37
N GLY A 135 22.45 -12.95 -15.19
CA GLY A 135 22.01 -14.32 -14.99
C GLY A 135 20.62 -14.46 -14.33
N ARG A 136 20.10 -15.69 -14.27
CA ARG A 136 18.75 -15.97 -13.72
C ARG A 136 18.65 -15.77 -12.21
N ASP A 137 19.77 -15.90 -11.48
CA ASP A 137 19.79 -15.81 -10.01
C ASP A 137 19.50 -14.40 -9.50
N GLY A 138 20.16 -13.37 -10.03
CA GLY A 138 19.86 -11.99 -9.63
C GLY A 138 18.42 -11.58 -9.94
N TRP A 139 17.83 -12.12 -11.00
CA TRP A 139 16.40 -11.96 -11.28
C TRP A 139 15.50 -12.65 -10.26
N ARG A 140 15.85 -13.84 -9.80
CA ARG A 140 15.12 -14.56 -8.75
C ARG A 140 15.19 -13.78 -7.43
N GLU A 141 16.37 -13.28 -7.07
CA GLU A 141 16.57 -12.45 -5.88
C GLU A 141 15.81 -11.12 -5.96
N LEU A 142 15.87 -10.42 -7.09
CA LEU A 142 15.10 -9.19 -7.30
C LEU A 142 13.59 -9.44 -7.13
N ARG A 143 13.08 -10.52 -7.72
CA ARG A 143 11.66 -10.89 -7.58
C ARG A 143 11.30 -11.29 -6.15
N ALA A 144 12.19 -11.95 -5.41
CA ALA A 144 11.95 -12.26 -4.01
C ALA A 144 11.90 -10.99 -3.16
N LEU A 145 12.80 -10.03 -3.44
CA LEU A 145 12.83 -8.73 -2.77
C LEU A 145 11.56 -7.91 -3.04
N VAL A 146 11.13 -7.83 -4.29
CA VAL A 146 10.00 -6.98 -4.69
C VAL A 146 8.65 -7.68 -4.47
N GLY A 147 8.64 -9.02 -4.54
CA GLY A 147 7.45 -9.85 -4.36
C GLY A 147 6.89 -9.84 -2.93
N ASP A 148 7.64 -9.33 -1.95
CA ASP A 148 7.06 -8.92 -0.67
C ASP A 148 6.23 -7.64 -0.88
N THR A 149 4.98 -7.83 -1.30
CA THR A 149 4.04 -6.75 -1.63
C THR A 149 3.61 -5.96 -0.41
N ALA A 150 3.85 -6.46 0.80
CA ALA A 150 3.62 -5.69 2.00
C ALA A 150 4.69 -4.60 2.10
N THR A 151 4.26 -3.33 2.18
CA THR A 151 5.21 -2.30 2.60
C THR A 151 5.77 -2.67 3.98
N PRO A 152 7.02 -2.29 4.32
CA PRO A 152 7.57 -2.55 5.66
C PRO A 152 6.62 -2.07 6.77
N THR A 153 5.91 -0.98 6.54
CA THR A 153 4.87 -0.46 7.44
C THR A 153 3.67 -1.41 7.56
N THR A 154 3.17 -1.98 6.46
CA THR A 154 2.11 -3.01 6.46
C THR A 154 2.51 -4.20 7.32
N GLY A 155 3.72 -4.75 7.11
CA GLY A 155 4.24 -5.87 7.89
C GLY A 155 4.30 -5.55 9.39
N ARG A 156 4.80 -4.36 9.74
CA ARG A 156 4.85 -3.89 11.14
C ARG A 156 3.46 -3.73 11.77
N ILE A 157 2.48 -3.23 11.03
CA ILE A 157 1.10 -3.10 11.52
C ILE A 157 0.50 -4.49 11.76
N LEU A 158 0.64 -5.41 10.81
CA LEU A 158 0.13 -6.78 10.96
C LEU A 158 0.80 -7.50 12.13
N ALA A 159 2.11 -7.38 12.29
CA ALA A 159 2.87 -7.95 13.40
C ALA A 159 2.43 -7.38 14.77
N GLY A 160 1.91 -6.17 14.82
CA GLY A 160 1.35 -5.57 16.03
C GLY A 160 -0.11 -5.93 16.29
N VAL A 161 -0.94 -5.96 15.25
CA VAL A 161 -2.40 -6.11 15.35
C VAL A 161 -2.83 -7.58 15.44
N LEU A 162 -2.22 -8.47 14.65
CA LEU A 162 -2.65 -9.87 14.59
C LEU A 162 -2.44 -10.66 15.89
N PRO A 163 -1.37 -10.43 16.68
CA PRO A 163 -1.24 -11.04 18.00
C PRO A 163 -2.30 -10.58 19.00
N ALA A 164 -2.68 -9.29 18.97
CA ALA A 164 -3.77 -8.78 19.82
C ALA A 164 -5.14 -9.38 19.47
N LEU A 165 -5.26 -9.97 18.28
CA LEU A 165 -6.45 -10.67 17.77
C LEU A 165 -6.25 -12.19 17.74
N ALA A 166 -5.31 -12.76 18.50
CA ALA A 166 -4.98 -14.20 18.43
C ALA A 166 -6.21 -15.10 18.63
N ASP A 167 -7.05 -14.77 19.62
CA ASP A 167 -8.26 -15.53 19.98
C ASP A 167 -9.50 -15.14 19.16
N ALA A 168 -9.40 -14.11 18.29
CA ALA A 168 -10.54 -13.66 17.52
C ALA A 168 -10.96 -14.71 16.47
N ALA A 169 -12.25 -14.69 16.12
CA ALA A 169 -12.79 -15.47 15.02
C ALA A 169 -11.95 -15.29 13.74
N THR A 170 -11.74 -16.36 12.97
CA THR A 170 -10.96 -16.33 11.73
C THR A 170 -11.41 -15.23 10.76
N ASP A 171 -12.72 -15.03 10.59
CA ASP A 171 -13.25 -13.97 9.71
C ASP A 171 -13.01 -12.56 10.27
N CYS A 172 -12.97 -12.42 11.59
CA CYS A 172 -12.59 -11.17 12.24
C CYS A 172 -11.11 -10.87 11.99
N ARG A 173 -10.22 -11.84 12.21
CA ARG A 173 -8.77 -11.70 11.91
C ARG A 173 -8.54 -11.36 10.45
N ARG A 174 -9.24 -12.06 9.54
CA ARG A 174 -9.21 -11.79 8.10
C ARG A 174 -9.69 -10.39 7.78
N PHE A 175 -10.80 -9.92 8.38
CA PHE A 175 -11.25 -8.54 8.21
C PHE A 175 -10.15 -7.54 8.56
N PHE A 176 -9.51 -7.67 9.73
CA PHE A 176 -8.45 -6.75 10.13
C PHE A 176 -7.24 -6.80 9.20
N GLU A 177 -6.82 -8.00 8.77
CA GLU A 177 -5.77 -8.14 7.77
C GLU A 177 -6.13 -7.38 6.48
N LEU A 178 -7.36 -7.55 5.99
CA LEU A 178 -7.84 -6.85 4.81
C LEU A 178 -7.86 -5.33 5.03
N VAL A 179 -8.40 -4.82 6.14
CA VAL A 179 -8.39 -3.37 6.40
C VAL A 179 -6.95 -2.84 6.44
N VAL A 180 -6.01 -3.55 7.06
CA VAL A 180 -4.59 -3.16 7.11
C VAL A 180 -3.98 -3.06 5.72
N ARG A 181 -4.25 -4.02 4.84
CA ARG A 181 -3.72 -4.02 3.46
C ARG A 181 -4.37 -2.94 2.59
N LEU A 182 -5.66 -2.67 2.77
CA LEU A 182 -6.43 -1.76 1.91
C LEU A 182 -6.34 -0.29 2.35
N ALA A 183 -6.10 -0.03 3.64
CA ALA A 183 -6.17 1.30 4.26
C ALA A 183 -5.36 2.43 3.57
N PRO A 184 -4.13 2.22 3.07
CA PRO A 184 -3.37 3.28 2.41
C PRO A 184 -4.12 3.90 1.23
N ALA A 185 -4.76 3.06 0.41
CA ALA A 185 -5.48 3.42 -0.80
C ALA A 185 -7.01 3.39 -0.61
N THR A 186 -7.51 3.59 0.61
CA THR A 186 -8.93 3.52 0.91
C THR A 186 -9.33 4.62 1.87
N VAL A 187 -9.83 5.73 1.31
CA VAL A 187 -10.17 6.95 2.05
C VAL A 187 -11.56 6.95 2.71
N SER A 188 -12.42 5.99 2.36
CA SER A 188 -13.79 5.93 2.86
C SER A 188 -14.26 4.50 3.16
N VAL A 189 -15.20 4.39 4.09
CA VAL A 189 -15.85 3.10 4.40
C VAL A 189 -16.59 2.53 3.20
N ARG A 190 -17.19 3.37 2.34
CA ARG A 190 -17.85 2.90 1.11
C ARG A 190 -16.85 2.26 0.13
N ALA A 191 -15.65 2.83 0.00
CA ALA A 191 -14.59 2.22 -0.79
C ALA A 191 -14.11 0.90 -0.15
N LEU A 192 -13.95 0.88 1.17
CA LEU A 192 -13.58 -0.33 1.92
C LEU A 192 -14.60 -1.45 1.70
N THR A 193 -15.88 -1.19 1.94
CA THR A 193 -16.94 -2.21 1.89
C THR A 193 -17.09 -2.80 0.49
N ARG A 194 -16.93 -1.98 -0.56
CA ARG A 194 -16.89 -2.42 -1.95
C ARG A 194 -15.73 -3.38 -2.21
N ARG A 195 -14.52 -3.10 -1.70
CA ARG A 195 -13.36 -3.99 -1.82
C ARG A 195 -13.49 -5.26 -0.97
N LEU A 196 -14.23 -5.19 0.13
CA LEU A 196 -14.55 -6.35 0.97
C LEU A 196 -15.70 -7.21 0.42
N GLY A 197 -16.44 -6.76 -0.60
CA GLY A 197 -17.62 -7.46 -1.10
C GLY A 197 -18.81 -7.49 -0.12
N VAL A 198 -18.88 -6.53 0.81
CA VAL A 198 -19.95 -6.44 1.82
C VAL A 198 -20.72 -5.13 1.66
N GLY A 199 -22.05 -5.14 1.83
CA GLY A 199 -22.84 -3.91 1.81
C GLY A 199 -22.48 -2.97 2.96
N ALA A 200 -22.38 -1.65 2.69
CA ALA A 200 -21.97 -0.67 3.70
C ALA A 200 -22.92 -0.64 4.91
N SER A 201 -24.24 -0.63 4.68
CA SER A 201 -25.24 -0.67 5.74
C SER A 201 -25.17 -1.97 6.54
N THR A 202 -24.93 -3.10 5.87
CA THR A 202 -24.77 -4.42 6.50
C THR A 202 -23.57 -4.42 7.44
N LEU A 203 -22.40 -3.97 6.96
CA LEU A 203 -21.19 -3.92 7.78
C LEU A 203 -21.38 -2.99 8.99
N MET A 204 -21.92 -1.78 8.78
CA MET A 204 -22.21 -0.85 9.87
C MET A 204 -23.18 -1.44 10.90
N SER A 205 -24.25 -2.09 10.45
CA SER A 205 -25.24 -2.72 11.32
C SER A 205 -24.64 -3.85 12.16
N ARG A 206 -23.77 -4.68 11.58
CA ARG A 206 -23.06 -5.75 12.29
C ARG A 206 -22.19 -5.22 13.42
N PHE A 207 -21.37 -4.21 13.13
CA PHE A 207 -20.54 -3.57 14.16
C PHE A 207 -21.39 -2.93 15.25
N PHE A 208 -22.47 -2.24 14.89
CA PHE A 208 -23.38 -1.63 15.85
C PHE A 208 -24.04 -2.66 16.77
N ARG A 209 -24.60 -3.75 16.19
CA ARG A 209 -25.25 -4.83 16.96
C ARG A 209 -24.27 -5.57 17.87
N ALA A 210 -23.00 -5.66 17.48
CA ALA A 210 -21.94 -6.24 18.30
C ALA A 210 -21.39 -5.26 19.36
N GLY A 211 -21.89 -4.03 19.45
CA GLY A 211 -21.37 -3.01 20.38
C GLY A 211 -19.95 -2.53 20.06
N LEU A 212 -19.49 -2.73 18.82
CA LEU A 212 -18.14 -2.40 18.39
C LEU A 212 -18.05 -0.96 17.84
N PRO A 213 -16.87 -0.31 17.93
CA PRO A 213 -16.56 0.90 17.18
C PRO A 213 -16.88 0.72 15.68
N SER A 214 -17.37 1.74 15.00
CA SER A 214 -17.73 1.58 13.58
C SER A 214 -16.51 1.21 12.71
N PRO A 215 -16.70 0.52 11.56
CA PRO A 215 -15.64 0.23 10.59
C PRO A 215 -14.80 1.46 10.19
N LYS A 216 -15.44 2.64 10.18
CA LYS A 216 -14.78 3.93 9.92
C LYS A 216 -13.65 4.22 10.90
N ARG A 217 -13.85 3.90 12.19
CA ARG A 217 -12.87 4.16 13.25
C ARG A 217 -11.64 3.27 13.10
N TYR A 218 -11.82 2.01 12.75
CA TYR A 218 -10.70 1.10 12.45
C TYR A 218 -9.92 1.54 11.22
N LEU A 219 -10.61 1.86 10.12
CA LEU A 219 -9.96 2.38 8.91
C LEU A 219 -9.16 3.66 9.20
N ALA A 220 -9.75 4.60 9.95
CA ALA A 220 -9.08 5.82 10.36
C ALA A 220 -7.83 5.54 11.21
N GLY A 221 -7.94 4.68 12.23
CA GLY A 221 -6.83 4.30 13.11
C GLY A 221 -5.69 3.65 12.34
N ILE A 222 -5.97 2.68 11.48
CA ILE A 222 -4.95 2.01 10.66
C ILE A 222 -4.26 3.00 9.71
N ARG A 223 -5.01 3.93 9.09
CA ARG A 223 -4.41 4.98 8.26
C ARG A 223 -3.47 5.89 9.06
N LEU A 224 -3.76 6.14 10.34
CA LEU A 224 -2.84 6.87 11.22
C LEU A 224 -1.60 6.04 11.58
N LEU A 225 -1.70 4.71 11.70
CA LEU A 225 -0.51 3.85 11.85
C LEU A 225 0.40 3.94 10.63
N TYR A 226 -0.17 3.95 9.41
CA TYR A 226 0.61 4.20 8.20
C TYR A 226 1.26 5.58 8.21
N ALA A 227 0.53 6.62 8.62
CA ALA A 227 1.09 7.97 8.73
C ALA A 227 2.27 8.00 9.71
N ALA A 228 2.15 7.37 10.89
CA ALA A 228 3.23 7.29 11.87
C ALA A 228 4.45 6.51 11.33
N GLY A 229 4.20 5.40 10.61
CA GLY A 229 5.26 4.60 9.98
C GLY A 229 6.02 5.36 8.90
N LEU A 230 5.31 6.14 8.06
CA LEU A 230 5.93 6.98 7.03
C LEU A 230 6.69 8.16 7.66
N LEU A 231 6.10 8.87 8.62
CA LEU A 231 6.72 10.02 9.29
C LEU A 231 7.93 9.67 10.17
N ALA A 232 8.14 8.39 10.47
CA ALA A 232 9.35 7.91 11.11
C ALA A 232 10.60 8.07 10.21
N SER A 233 10.42 8.09 8.88
CA SER A 233 11.52 8.35 7.96
C SER A 233 11.68 9.86 7.77
N PRO A 234 12.89 10.43 7.96
CA PRO A 234 13.07 11.88 7.92
C PRO A 234 12.82 12.49 6.54
N GLY A 235 12.90 11.68 5.47
CA GLY A 235 12.69 12.09 4.09
C GLY A 235 11.25 12.42 3.70
N PHE A 236 10.26 12.04 4.51
CA PHE A 236 8.86 12.40 4.28
C PHE A 236 8.48 13.66 5.05
N ALA A 237 7.95 14.65 4.34
CA ALA A 237 7.22 15.76 4.92
C ALA A 237 5.76 15.36 5.23
N ILE A 238 5.08 16.18 6.05
CA ILE A 238 3.64 15.99 6.31
C ILE A 238 2.82 15.98 5.02
N ALA A 239 3.21 16.80 4.03
CA ALA A 239 2.53 16.87 2.75
C ALA A 239 2.67 15.57 1.94
N ASP A 240 3.88 15.00 1.88
CA ASP A 240 4.13 13.73 1.19
C ASP A 240 3.25 12.61 1.78
N VAL A 241 3.19 12.52 3.12
CA VAL A 241 2.38 11.51 3.81
C VAL A 241 0.89 11.72 3.56
N ALA A 242 0.41 12.96 3.53
CA ALA A 242 -0.98 13.26 3.22
C ALA A 242 -1.36 12.75 1.83
N TYR A 243 -0.59 13.11 0.80
CA TYR A 243 -0.88 12.70 -0.58
C TYR A 243 -0.70 11.20 -0.80
N ARG A 244 0.34 10.59 -0.21
CA ARG A 244 0.57 9.14 -0.29
C ARG A 244 -0.53 8.30 0.37
N LEU A 245 -1.25 8.88 1.33
CA LEU A 245 -2.44 8.29 1.92
C LEU A 245 -3.73 8.78 1.25
N GLU A 246 -3.65 9.42 0.08
CA GLU A 246 -4.80 9.90 -0.71
C GLU A 246 -5.67 10.95 0.01
N TYR A 247 -5.10 11.71 0.96
CA TYR A 247 -5.76 12.94 1.40
C TYR A 247 -5.70 13.98 0.28
N SER A 248 -6.80 14.71 0.10
CA SER A 248 -6.88 15.77 -0.92
C SER A 248 -5.88 16.90 -0.71
N SER A 249 -5.43 17.11 0.54
CA SER A 249 -4.43 18.11 0.89
C SER A 249 -3.80 17.84 2.26
N PRO A 250 -2.64 18.44 2.58
CA PRO A 250 -2.05 18.36 3.92
C PRO A 250 -2.98 18.93 5.00
N GLN A 251 -3.80 19.93 4.68
CA GLN A 251 -4.77 20.51 5.60
C GLN A 251 -5.93 19.55 5.90
N SER A 252 -6.37 18.76 4.91
CA SER A 252 -7.42 17.74 5.16
C SER A 252 -6.90 16.61 6.03
N PHE A 253 -5.64 16.21 5.87
CA PHE A 253 -4.96 15.31 6.80
C PHE A 253 -4.87 15.90 8.21
N GLY A 254 -4.45 17.17 8.35
CA GLY A 254 -4.41 17.86 9.65
C GLY A 254 -5.77 17.94 10.34
N ARG A 255 -6.86 18.18 9.60
CA ARG A 255 -8.23 18.14 10.14
C ARG A 255 -8.61 16.74 10.64
N HIS A 256 -8.22 15.70 9.92
CA HIS A 256 -8.45 14.32 10.36
C HIS A 256 -7.74 14.02 11.69
N LEU A 257 -6.47 14.41 11.83
CA LEU A 257 -5.73 14.27 13.09
C LEU A 257 -6.39 15.01 14.26
N ARG A 258 -6.81 16.27 14.05
CA ARG A 258 -7.53 17.03 15.09
C ARG A 258 -8.84 16.36 15.48
N SER A 259 -9.59 15.83 14.51
CA SER A 259 -10.87 15.17 14.78
C SER A 259 -10.71 13.84 15.53
N VAL A 260 -9.63 13.08 15.28
CA VAL A 260 -9.44 11.74 15.86
C VAL A 260 -8.62 11.78 17.15
N LEU A 261 -7.63 12.66 17.23
CA LEU A 261 -6.63 12.71 18.30
C LEU A 261 -6.54 14.07 19.01
N GLY A 262 -7.21 15.12 18.52
CA GLY A 262 -7.16 16.46 19.12
C GLY A 262 -5.84 17.22 18.91
N ILE A 263 -4.94 16.72 18.06
CA ILE A 263 -3.58 17.26 17.88
C ILE A 263 -3.28 17.69 16.44
N THR A 264 -2.24 18.52 16.28
CA THR A 264 -1.75 18.95 14.96
C THR A 264 -0.91 17.87 14.27
N ALA A 265 -0.66 18.02 12.97
CA ALA A 265 0.23 17.13 12.22
C ALA A 265 1.70 17.20 12.69
N ALA A 266 2.15 18.38 13.13
CA ALA A 266 3.48 18.55 13.71
C ALA A 266 3.59 17.84 15.07
N ASP A 267 2.58 17.97 15.93
CA ASP A 267 2.53 17.26 17.20
C ASP A 267 2.45 15.76 17.00
N PHE A 268 1.67 15.30 16.01
CA PHE A 268 1.58 13.89 15.65
C PHE A 268 2.96 13.31 15.30
N ARG A 269 3.73 13.98 14.43
CA ARG A 269 5.10 13.54 14.09
C ARG A 269 6.01 13.45 15.33
N ARG A 270 5.87 14.37 16.28
CA ARG A 270 6.73 14.42 17.49
C ARG A 270 6.31 13.44 18.58
N ARG A 271 5.01 13.27 18.79
CA ARG A 271 4.44 12.60 19.99
C ARG A 271 3.86 11.22 19.70
N TYR A 272 3.62 10.89 18.44
CA TYR A 272 3.06 9.61 18.01
C TYR A 272 4.02 8.89 17.06
N PRO A 273 5.21 8.44 17.54
CA PRO A 273 5.98 7.46 16.79
C PRO A 273 5.15 6.18 16.60
N PHE A 274 5.56 5.36 15.63
CA PHE A 274 4.79 4.19 15.21
C PHE A 274 4.34 3.27 16.37
N ASN A 275 5.24 2.97 17.32
CA ASN A 275 4.93 2.09 18.45
C ASN A 275 3.87 2.69 19.38
N VAL A 276 3.98 3.98 19.71
CA VAL A 276 2.97 4.68 20.54
C VAL A 276 1.62 4.69 19.84
N ALA A 277 1.60 4.97 18.53
CA ALA A 277 0.35 4.95 17.75
C ALA A 277 -0.27 3.54 17.70
N LEU A 278 0.55 2.50 17.59
CA LEU A 278 0.13 1.10 17.58
C LEU A 278 -0.42 0.66 18.94
N GLU A 279 0.30 0.94 20.03
CA GLU A 279 -0.14 0.65 21.40
C GLU A 279 -1.48 1.31 21.70
N ASP A 280 -1.61 2.58 21.36
CA ASP A 280 -2.85 3.34 21.52
C ASP A 280 -4.01 2.83 20.63
N PHE A 281 -3.73 2.39 19.40
CA PHE A 281 -4.72 1.72 18.56
C PHE A 281 -5.21 0.42 19.19
N VAL A 282 -4.30 -0.43 19.67
CA VAL A 282 -4.63 -1.71 20.29
C VAL A 282 -5.42 -1.48 21.59
N ALA A 283 -4.93 -0.61 22.47
CA ALA A 283 -5.56 -0.32 23.76
C ALA A 283 -6.97 0.27 23.63
N ARG A 284 -7.24 1.08 22.59
CA ARG A 284 -8.55 1.74 22.43
C ARG A 284 -9.53 1.00 21.53
N LEU A 285 -9.05 0.28 20.53
CA LEU A 285 -9.91 -0.31 19.50
C LEU A 285 -9.88 -1.84 19.48
N ILE A 286 -8.90 -2.49 20.11
CA ILE A 286 -8.80 -3.95 20.13
C ILE A 286 -9.09 -4.50 21.52
N ASP A 287 -8.31 -4.11 22.53
CA ASP A 287 -8.33 -4.68 23.87
C ASP A 287 -9.72 -4.65 24.55
N PRO A 288 -10.48 -3.55 24.50
CA PRO A 288 -11.79 -3.48 25.16
C PRO A 288 -12.83 -4.43 24.57
N TYR A 289 -12.57 -4.98 23.38
CA TYR A 289 -13.54 -5.74 22.60
C TYR A 289 -13.07 -7.18 22.28
N ARG A 290 -12.00 -7.66 22.93
CA ARG A 290 -11.41 -8.98 22.68
C ARG A 290 -12.44 -10.11 22.76
N GLU A 291 -13.27 -10.12 23.79
CA GLU A 291 -14.31 -11.14 23.96
C GLU A 291 -15.33 -11.11 22.81
N THR A 292 -15.79 -9.93 22.40
CA THR A 292 -16.69 -9.77 21.25
C THR A 292 -16.04 -10.30 19.96
N PHE A 293 -14.75 -10.09 19.74
CA PHE A 293 -14.07 -10.55 18.53
C PHE A 293 -13.95 -12.07 18.41
N ARG A 294 -14.08 -12.83 19.51
CA ARG A 294 -14.04 -14.31 19.46
C ARG A 294 -15.18 -14.89 18.63
N THR A 295 -16.33 -14.22 18.62
CA THR A 295 -17.55 -14.70 17.91
C THR A 295 -17.96 -13.79 16.76
N PHE A 296 -17.40 -12.59 16.65
CA PHE A 296 -17.78 -11.62 15.63
C PHE A 296 -17.38 -12.06 14.22
N ARG A 297 -18.36 -12.10 13.29
CA ARG A 297 -18.16 -12.50 11.89
C ARG A 297 -18.49 -11.35 10.93
N PRO A 298 -17.56 -10.40 10.69
CA PRO A 298 -17.83 -9.21 9.89
C PRO A 298 -18.05 -9.52 8.41
N LEU A 299 -17.38 -10.57 7.89
CA LEU A 299 -17.33 -10.90 6.48
C LEU A 299 -18.34 -11.97 6.05
N ASP A 300 -19.11 -12.55 6.96
CA ASP A 300 -20.08 -13.58 6.59
C ASP A 300 -21.03 -13.03 5.54
N HIS A 301 -20.97 -13.55 4.33
CA HIS A 301 -22.05 -13.37 3.37
C HIS A 301 -23.12 -14.31 3.89
N GLY A 302 -24.00 -13.82 4.77
CA GLY A 302 -25.02 -14.65 5.40
C GLY A 302 -25.63 -15.53 4.33
N VAL A 303 -25.66 -16.85 4.57
CA VAL A 303 -26.35 -17.79 3.70
C VAL A 303 -27.68 -17.13 3.39
N ALA A 304 -27.89 -16.76 2.11
CA ALA A 304 -29.19 -16.34 1.68
C ALA A 304 -30.05 -17.55 1.97
N ASP A 305 -30.86 -17.46 3.02
CA ASP A 305 -31.93 -18.38 3.29
C ASP A 305 -32.83 -18.26 2.06
N LEU A 306 -32.57 -19.11 1.06
CA LEU A 306 -33.41 -19.33 -0.09
C LEU A 306 -34.65 -20.03 0.47
N GLY A 307 -35.46 -19.23 1.18
CA GLY A 307 -36.73 -19.64 1.70
C GLY A 307 -37.59 -20.10 0.54
N HIS A 308 -37.67 -21.42 0.39
CA HIS A 308 -38.81 -22.05 -0.24
C HIS A 308 -40.05 -21.72 0.58
N ARG A 309 -40.86 -20.79 0.07
CA ARG A 309 -42.32 -20.78 0.25
C ARG A 309 -42.97 -20.25 -1.02
#